data_AF-A0A6A4VS79-F1
#
_entry.id   AF-A0A6A4VS79-F1
#
_cell.length_a   1.000
_cell.length_b   1.000
_cell.length_c   1.000
_cell.angle_alpha   90.00
_cell.angle_beta   90.00
_cell.angle_gamma   90.00
#
_symmetry.space_group_name_H-M   'P 1'
#
loop_
_entity.id
_entity.type
_entity.pdbx_description
1 polymer ?
#
loop_
_entity_poly.entity_id
_entity_poly.type
_entity_poly.pdbx_seq_one_letter_code
_entity_poly.pdbx_strand_id
1 'polypeptide(L)' 'MASERVGVAAQMRCDSPLAHYFHCAVHALNLATSQLTKVDIIRNALGSLETVVTFLTDGAKREELLRTAQKEALGDGEK' A
#
# COMPACT_ATOMS: atom_id res chain seq x y z
N MET A 1 1.99 3.26 9.87
CA MET A 1 1.75 3.90 11.19
C MET A 1 2.82 3.40 12.15
N ALA A 2 3.86 4.19 12.42
CA ALA A 2 4.82 3.91 13.49
C ALA A 2 4.62 5.01 14.54
N SER A 3 4.46 4.61 15.80
CA SER A 3 4.21 5.53 16.91
C SER A 3 5.55 6.06 17.43
N GLU A 4 5.57 7.27 17.97
CA GLU A 4 6.76 7.90 18.56
C GLU A 4 7.43 7.01 19.64
N ARG A 5 6.64 6.15 20.30
CA ARG A 5 7.08 5.24 21.36
C ARG A 5 7.22 3.78 20.91
N VAL A 6 6.95 3.46 19.64
CA VAL A 6 6.93 2.08 19.14
C VAL A 6 7.34 2.02 17.67
N GLY A 7 8.40 1.27 17.37
CA GLY A 7 8.93 1.08 16.01
C GLY A 7 10.43 1.34 15.91
N VAL A 8 10.97 1.31 14.69
CA VAL A 8 12.43 1.35 14.44
C VAL A 8 13.12 2.59 15.01
N ALA A 9 12.44 3.73 15.04
CA ALA A 9 12.95 4.97 15.63
C ALA A 9 13.16 4.86 17.14
N ALA A 10 12.22 4.21 17.84
CA ALA A 10 12.30 3.99 19.28
C ALA A 10 13.41 2.99 19.61
N GLN A 11 13.53 1.92 18.83
CA GLN A 11 14.59 0.93 18.99
C GLN A 11 15.98 1.51 18.71
N MET A 12 16.14 2.31 17.65
CA MET A 12 17.41 3.00 17.38
C MET A 12 17.84 3.93 18.52
N ARG A 13 16.90 4.59 19.19
CA ARG A 13 17.21 5.43 20.36
C ARG A 13 17.72 4.63 21.57
N CYS A 14 17.30 3.37 21.71
CA CYS A 14 17.82 2.48 22.73
C CYS A 14 19.19 1.91 22.35
N ASP A 15 19.33 1.42 21.11
CA ASP A 15 20.50 0.66 20.67
C ASP A 15 21.67 1.55 20.24
N SER A 16 21.39 2.77 19.75
CA SER A 16 22.41 3.72 19.28
C SER A 16 21.96 5.17 19.52
N PRO A 17 22.08 5.67 20.76
CA PRO A 17 21.54 6.98 21.17
C PRO A 17 22.25 8.17 20.51
N LEU A 18 23.43 7.97 19.92
CA LEU A 18 24.18 8.99 19.19
C LEU A 18 23.78 9.07 17.71
N ALA A 19 23.02 8.11 17.18
CA ALA A 19 22.59 8.11 15.79
C ALA A 19 21.35 8.99 15.59
N HIS A 20 21.37 9.81 14.53
CA HIS A 20 20.20 10.58 14.14
C HIS A 20 19.25 9.73 13.30
N TYR A 21 18.02 9.58 13.77
CA TYR A 21 16.93 8.98 13.01
C TYR A 21 16.16 10.06 12.24
N PHE A 22 15.96 9.85 10.94
CA PHE A 22 15.13 10.71 10.09
C PHE A 22 14.18 9.86 9.23
N HIS A 23 13.01 10.41 8.94
CA HIS A 23 12.07 9.77 8.02
C HIS A 23 12.52 9.99 6.57
N CYS A 24 12.40 8.95 5.74
CA CYS A 24 12.57 9.15 4.30
C CYS A 24 11.44 10.01 3.73
N ALA A 25 11.69 10.68 2.60
CA ALA A 25 10.70 11.55 1.96
C ALA A 25 9.38 10.81 1.67
N VAL A 26 9.45 9.54 1.27
CA VAL A 26 8.26 8.70 1.03
C VAL A 26 7.47 8.47 2.31
N HIS A 27 8.15 8.25 3.43
CA HIS A 27 7.47 8.07 4.71
C HIS A 27 6.82 9.37 5.20
N ALA A 28 7.51 10.50 5.05
CA ALA A 28 6.96 11.81 5.37
C ALA A 28 5.72 12.12 4.52
N LEU A 29 5.76 11.81 3.23
CA LEU A 29 4.62 11.95 2.33
C LEU A 29 3.44 11.08 2.77
N ASN A 30 3.68 9.79 3.03
CA ASN A 30 2.61 8.87 3.47
C ASN A 30 1.98 9.32 4.79
N LEU A 31 2.79 9.83 5.72
CA LEU A 31 2.30 10.40 6.96
C LEU A 31 1.44 11.65 6.70
N ALA A 32 1.90 12.57 5.87
CA ALA A 32 1.15 13.77 5.49
C ALA A 32 -0.19 13.41 4.82
N THR A 33 -0.18 12.50 3.85
CA THR A 33 -1.40 12.00 3.19
C THR A 33 -2.37 11.39 4.18
N SER A 34 -1.90 10.57 5.13
CA SER A 34 -2.72 10.01 6.19
C SER A 34 -3.34 11.06 7.13
N GLN A 35 -2.72 12.24 7.28
CA GLN A 35 -3.31 13.34 8.04
C GLN A 35 -4.35 14.08 7.21
N LEU A 36 -4.11 14.28 5.90
CA LEU A 36 -5.03 14.96 4.99
C LEU A 36 -6.36 14.21 4.84
N THR A 37 -6.35 12.88 4.90
CA THR A 37 -7.57 12.05 4.84
C THR A 37 -8.47 12.16 6.08
N LYS A 38 -8.07 12.93 7.10
CA LYS A 38 -8.99 13.37 8.17
C LYS A 38 -10.06 14.32 7.66
N VAL A 39 -9.82 15.01 6.53
CA VAL A 39 -10.82 15.83 5.85
C VAL A 39 -11.59 14.95 4.87
N ASP A 40 -12.90 14.86 5.06
CA ASP A 40 -13.76 13.90 4.34
C ASP A 40 -13.71 14.06 2.82
N ILE A 41 -13.72 15.29 2.30
CA ILE A 41 -13.66 15.53 0.86
C ILE A 41 -12.36 15.01 0.24
N ILE A 42 -11.24 15.17 0.95
CA ILE A 42 -9.93 14.70 0.48
C ILE A 42 -9.89 13.17 0.52
N ARG A 43 -10.37 12.56 1.60
CA ARG A 43 -10.44 11.10 1.73
C ARG A 43 -11.29 10.46 0.64
N ASN A 44 -12.47 11.02 0.39
CA ASN A 44 -13.40 10.50 -0.61
C ASN A 44 -12.81 10.63 -2.03
N ALA A 45 -12.18 11.76 -2.34
CA ALA A 45 -11.52 11.95 -3.62
C ALA A 45 -10.37 10.94 -3.83
N LEU A 46 -9.54 10.73 -2.80
CA LEU A 46 -8.45 9.75 -2.85
C LEU A 46 -8.97 8.32 -3.02
N GLY A 47 -10.03 7.94 -2.32
CA GLY A 47 -10.65 6.61 -2.45
C GLY A 47 -11.26 6.36 -3.83
N SER A 48 -11.88 7.36 -4.44
CA SER A 48 -12.37 7.27 -5.82
C SER A 48 -11.21 7.10 -6.81
N LEU A 49 -10.12 7.86 -6.65
CA LEU A 49 -8.93 7.72 -7.48
C LEU A 49 -8.30 6.32 -7.34
N GLU A 50 -8.17 5.83 -6.11
CA GLU A 50 -7.66 4.48 -5.83
C GLU A 50 -8.52 3.43 -6.54
N THR A 51 -9.85 3.54 -6.45
CA THR A 51 -10.78 2.64 -7.13
C THR A 51 -10.57 2.62 -8.65
N VAL A 52 -10.43 3.80 -9.27
CA VAL A 52 -10.18 3.91 -10.72
C VAL A 52 -8.83 3.29 -11.10
N VAL A 53 -7.78 3.59 -10.33
CA VAL A 53 -6.44 3.02 -10.57
C VAL A 53 -6.49 1.51 -10.46
N THR A 54 -7.06 0.96 -9.38
CA THR A 54 -7.21 -0.49 -9.19
C THR A 54 -8.03 -1.12 -10.31
N PHE A 55 -9.11 -0.49 -10.76
CA PHE A 55 -9.89 -1.00 -11.89
C PHE A 55 -9.02 -1.12 -13.16
N LEU A 56 -8.22 -0.10 -13.47
CA LEU A 56 -7.38 -0.07 -14.66
C LEU A 56 -6.16 -0.99 -14.57
N THR A 57 -5.52 -1.09 -13.39
CA THR A 57 -4.27 -1.86 -13.24
C THR A 57 -4.52 -3.30 -12.84
N ASP A 58 -5.40 -3.53 -11.87
CA ASP A 58 -5.61 -4.83 -11.26
C ASP A 58 -6.74 -5.57 -11.94
N GLY A 59 -7.69 -4.88 -12.58
CA GLY A 59 -8.74 -5.52 -13.38
C GLY A 59 -8.16 -6.42 -14.47
N ALA A 60 -7.21 -5.90 -15.26
CA ALA A 60 -6.56 -6.67 -16.31
C ALA A 60 -5.77 -7.87 -15.76
N LYS A 61 -5.03 -7.67 -14.66
CA LYS A 61 -4.24 -8.74 -14.01
C LYS A 61 -5.15 -9.82 -13.42
N ARG A 62 -6.25 -9.45 -12.76
CA ARG A 62 -7.20 -10.39 -12.16
C ARG A 62 -7.91 -11.23 -13.22
N GLU A 63 -8.26 -10.63 -14.35
CA GLU A 63 -8.86 -11.34 -15.49
C GLU A 63 -7.88 -12.38 -16.08
N GLU A 64 -6.61 -11.99 -16.27
CA GLU A 64 -5.58 -12.91 -16.75
C GLU A 64 -5.32 -14.07 -15.78
N LEU A 65 -5.16 -13.76 -14.48
CA LEU A 65 -5.00 -14.76 -13.43
C LEU A 65 -6.19 -15.72 -13.36
N LEU A 66 -7.42 -15.20 -13.47
CA LEU A 66 -8.63 -16.02 -13.47
C LEU A 66 -8.67 -16.95 -14.69
N ARG A 67 -8.31 -16.46 -15.88
CA ARG A 67 -8.25 -17.28 -17.09
C ARG A 67 -7.23 -18.40 -16.98
N THR A 68 -6.04 -18.10 -16.45
CA THR A 68 -4.99 -19.11 -16.22
C THR A 68 -5.46 -20.16 -15.22
N ALA A 69 -6.03 -19.74 -14.08
CA ALA A 69 -6.55 -20.66 -13.08
C ALA A 69 -7.71 -21.53 -13.62
N GLN A 70 -8.57 -20.98 -14.49
CA GLN A 70 -9.63 -21.75 -15.15
C GLN A 70 -9.06 -22.80 -16.11
N LYS A 71 -8.04 -22.47 -16.91
CA LYS A 71 -7.38 -23.45 -17.79
C LYS A 71 -6.75 -24.59 -16.99
N GLU A 72 -6.04 -24.26 -15.91
CA GLU A 72 -5.43 -25.25 -15.02
C GLU A 72 -6.49 -26.14 -14.32
N ALA A 73 -7.61 -25.55 -13.87
CA ALA A 73 -8.65 -26.27 -13.14
C ALA A 73 -9.56 -27.12 -14.02
N LEU A 74 -9.86 -26.70 -15.25
CA LEU A 74 -10.65 -27.51 -16.18
C LEU A 74 -9.82 -28.62 -16.82
N GLY A 75 -8.48 -28.59 -16.69
CA GLY A 75 -7.56 -29.41 -17.46
C GLY A 75 -7.65 -29.01 -18.93
N ASP A 76 -6.51 -28.85 -19.61
CA ASP A 76 -6.54 -28.65 -21.05
C ASP A 76 -7.30 -29.82 -21.69
N GLY A 77 -8.54 -29.55 -22.10
CA GLY A 77 -9.33 -30.40 -22.96
C GLY A 77 -8.75 -30.35 -24.37
N GLU A 78 -7.49 -30.74 -24.51
CA GLU A 78 -6.89 -31.04 -25.81
C GLU A 78 -7.18 -32.51 -26.13
N LYS A 79 -8.27 -32.72 -26.87
CA LYS A 79 -8.37 -33.77 -27.87
C LYS A 79 -8.22 -33.14 -29.24
#